data_AF-A0A1J3J5N6-F1
#
_entry.id   AF-A0A1J3J5N6-F1
#
_cell.length_a   1.000
_cell.length_b   1.000
_cell.length_c   1.000
_cell.angle_alpha   90.00
_cell.angle_beta   90.00
_cell.angle_gamma   90.00
#
_symmetry.space_group_name_H-M   'P 1'
#
loop_
_entity.id
_entity.type
_entity.pdbx_description
1 polymer ?
#
loop_
_entity_poly.entity_id
_entity_poly.type
_entity_poly.pdbx_seq_one_letter_code
_entity_poly.pdbx_strand_id
1 'polypeptide(L)'
;KFMDDLCYNNAYYAKIGGITTEEMNLLELDFLFGIGFQLNVTSSTYNNYCSSLQREMVMRTLYSPLLEPSFLVRSFHKNLLASLYDEDSPLSMHQNKQLTTAV
;
A
#
# COMPACT_ATOMS: atom_id res chain seq x y z
N LYS A 1 15.43 -4.32 -14.70
CA LYS A 1 15.53 -4.29 -16.20
C LYS A 1 15.37 -2.88 -16.78
N PHE A 2 14.35 -2.11 -16.35
CA PHE A 2 14.15 -0.73 -16.84
C PHE A 2 14.62 0.37 -15.87
N MET A 3 14.74 0.05 -14.58
CA MET A 3 15.11 1.00 -13.52
C MET A 3 16.54 0.79 -12.97
N ASP A 4 17.22 -0.26 -13.41
CA ASP A 4 18.53 -0.66 -12.88
C ASP A 4 19.60 -0.51 -13.96
N ASP A 5 20.78 -0.01 -13.58
CA ASP A 5 21.95 0.09 -14.47
C ASP A 5 22.46 -1.29 -14.92
N LEU A 6 22.28 -2.30 -14.06
CA LEU A 6 22.66 -3.68 -14.31
C LEU A 6 21.42 -4.56 -14.36
N CYS A 7 21.18 -5.19 -15.50
CA CYS A 7 20.09 -6.15 -15.67
C CYS A 7 20.50 -7.33 -16.55
N TYR A 8 19.81 -8.45 -16.36
CA TYR A 8 19.99 -9.65 -17.19
C TYR A 8 18.93 -9.70 -18.30
N ASN A 9 19.19 -10.48 -19.34
CA ASN A 9 18.24 -10.68 -20.44
C ASN A 9 17.13 -11.68 -20.04
N ASN A 10 16.09 -11.77 -20.87
CA ASN A 10 14.97 -12.67 -20.62
C ASN A 10 15.36 -14.15 -20.65
N ALA A 11 16.37 -14.53 -21.44
CA ALA A 11 16.86 -15.90 -21.45
C ALA A 11 17.44 -16.31 -20.08
N TYR A 12 18.13 -15.40 -19.41
CA TYR A 12 18.62 -15.61 -18.05
C TYR A 12 17.47 -15.74 -17.04
N TYR A 13 16.51 -14.82 -17.07
CA TYR A 13 15.35 -14.88 -16.16
C TYR A 13 14.49 -16.12 -16.41
N ALA A 14 14.31 -16.53 -17.67
CA ALA A 14 13.61 -17.75 -18.05
C ALA A 14 14.29 -18.99 -17.46
N LYS A 15 15.62 -19.08 -17.58
CA LYS A 15 16.41 -20.17 -17.00
C LYS A 15 16.23 -20.29 -15.50
N ILE A 16 16.26 -19.17 -14.76
CA ILE A 16 16.06 -19.17 -13.30
C ILE A 16 14.60 -19.46 -12.94
N GLY A 17 13.64 -18.95 -13.73
CA GLY A 17 12.21 -19.16 -13.52
C GLY A 17 11.69 -20.54 -13.93
N GLY A 18 12.53 -21.38 -14.57
CA GLY A 18 12.15 -22.72 -15.01
C GLY A 18 11.19 -22.73 -16.20
N ILE A 19 11.18 -21.68 -17.01
CA ILE A 19 10.33 -21.54 -18.21
C ILE A 19 11.19 -21.31 -19.46
N THR A 20 10.57 -21.44 -20.63
CA THR A 20 11.26 -21.13 -21.89
C THR A 20 11.46 -19.63 -22.05
N THR A 21 12.44 -19.25 -22.87
CA THR A 21 12.66 -17.83 -23.19
C THR A 21 11.48 -17.22 -23.92
N GLU A 22 10.79 -17.99 -24.75
CA GLU A 22 9.59 -17.55 -25.49
C GLU A 22 8.44 -17.25 -24.53
N GLU A 23 8.18 -18.12 -23.56
CA GLU A 23 7.20 -17.86 -22.50
C GLU A 23 7.55 -16.60 -21.69
N MET A 24 8.82 -16.44 -21.29
CA MET A 24 9.26 -15.22 -20.58
C MET A 24 9.04 -13.95 -21.42
N ASN A 25 9.29 -14.01 -22.73
CA ASN A 25 9.06 -12.88 -23.62
C ASN A 25 7.57 -12.54 -23.74
N LEU A 26 6.70 -13.56 -23.84
CA LEU A 26 5.25 -13.36 -23.88
C LEU A 26 4.74 -12.77 -22.58
N LEU A 27 5.18 -13.30 -21.43
CA LEU A 27 4.81 -12.76 -20.12
C LEU A 27 5.28 -11.31 -19.92
N GLU A 28 6.49 -10.97 -20.39
CA GLU A 28 6.95 -9.59 -20.37
C GLU A 28 6.04 -8.69 -21.21
N LEU A 29 5.71 -9.09 -22.44
CA LEU A 29 4.83 -8.31 -23.31
C LEU A 29 3.43 -8.13 -22.70
N ASP A 30 2.81 -9.23 -22.25
CA ASP A 30 1.48 -9.21 -21.63
C ASP A 30 1.44 -8.29 -20.40
N PHE A 31 2.47 -8.35 -19.56
CA PHE A 31 2.58 -7.47 -18.40
C PHE A 31 2.71 -5.99 -18.82
N LEU A 32 3.59 -5.69 -19.79
CA LEU A 32 3.81 -4.32 -20.27
C LEU A 32 2.54 -3.71 -20.87
N PHE A 33 1.79 -4.48 -21.67
CA PHE A 33 0.48 -4.06 -22.18
C PHE A 33 -0.54 -3.90 -21.05
N GLY A 34 -0.57 -4.81 -20.08
CA GLY A 34 -1.47 -4.76 -18.94
C GLY A 34 -1.34 -3.49 -18.09
N ILE A 35 -0.11 -2.96 -17.97
CA ILE A 35 0.14 -1.69 -17.26
C ILE A 35 0.21 -0.47 -18.20
N GLY A 36 -0.09 -0.64 -19.49
CA GLY A 36 -0.02 0.44 -20.48
C GLY A 36 1.37 1.08 -20.59
N PHE A 37 2.43 0.28 -20.43
CA PHE A 37 3.83 0.73 -20.42
C PHE A 37 4.16 1.82 -19.37
N GLN A 38 3.33 1.99 -18.34
CA GLN A 38 3.60 2.92 -17.24
C GLN A 38 4.60 2.29 -16.25
N LEU A 39 5.89 2.42 -16.56
CA LEU A 39 6.98 1.79 -15.79
C LEU A 39 7.50 2.64 -14.62
N ASN A 40 7.17 3.93 -14.62
CA ASN A 40 7.67 4.88 -13.63
C ASN A 40 6.63 5.10 -12.53
N VAL A 41 7.07 5.02 -11.28
CA VAL A 41 6.25 5.33 -10.11
C VAL A 41 6.80 6.59 -9.46
N THR A 42 5.93 7.56 -9.18
CA THR A 42 6.33 8.77 -8.44
C THR A 42 6.47 8.45 -6.96
N SER A 43 7.30 9.20 -6.23
CA SER A 43 7.44 9.03 -4.78
C SER A 43 6.10 9.19 -4.05
N SER A 44 5.22 10.08 -4.52
CA SER A 44 3.89 10.25 -3.94
C SER A 44 3.02 9.00 -4.12
N THR A 45 2.98 8.45 -5.35
CA THR A 45 2.24 7.21 -5.64
C THR A 45 2.74 6.04 -4.78
N TYR A 46 4.07 5.86 -4.71
CA TYR A 46 4.68 4.83 -3.87
C TYR A 46 4.27 4.96 -2.40
N ASN A 47 4.41 6.16 -1.82
CA ASN A 47 4.07 6.40 -0.42
C ASN A 47 2.59 6.12 -0.12
N ASN A 48 1.69 6.57 -1.01
CA ASN A 48 0.25 6.35 -0.85
C ASN A 48 -0.11 4.86 -0.85
N TYR A 49 0.48 4.07 -1.74
CA TYR A 49 0.29 2.62 -1.77
C TYR A 49 0.89 1.93 -0.54
N CYS A 50 2.08 2.33 -0.09
CA CYS A 50 2.68 1.81 1.14
C CYS A 50 1.80 2.06 2.36
N SER A 51 1.29 3.29 2.54
CA SER A 51 0.37 3.62 3.63
C SER A 51 -0.92 2.80 3.56
N SER A 52 -1.48 2.62 2.36
CA SER A 52 -2.69 1.83 2.16
C SER A 52 -2.48 0.35 2.51
N LEU A 53 -1.35 -0.23 2.06
CA LEU A 53 -1.00 -1.62 2.35
C LEU A 53 -0.75 -1.83 3.86
N GLN A 54 -0.06 -0.89 4.52
CA GLN A 54 0.19 -0.94 5.96
C GLN A 54 -1.11 -0.93 6.76
N ARG A 55 -2.06 -0.06 6.39
CA ARG A 55 -3.39 0.00 7.01
C ARG A 55 -4.13 -1.34 6.88
N GLU A 56 -4.15 -1.93 5.69
CA GLU A 56 -4.81 -3.22 5.44
C GLU A 56 -4.18 -4.37 6.24
N MET A 57 -2.85 -4.42 6.31
CA MET A 57 -2.15 -5.44 7.10
C MET A 57 -2.52 -5.33 8.58
N VAL A 58 -2.55 -4.11 9.14
CA VAL A 58 -2.94 -3.86 10.52
C VAL A 58 -4.37 -4.32 10.77
N MET A 59 -5.31 -3.94 9.90
CA MET A 59 -6.71 -4.36 10.04
C MET A 59 -6.81 -5.90 10.02
N ARG A 60 -6.13 -6.56 9.08
CA ARG A 60 -6.12 -8.04 9.02
C ARG A 60 -5.50 -8.69 10.24
N THR A 61 -4.45 -8.10 10.82
CA THR A 61 -3.82 -8.62 12.04
C THR A 61 -4.69 -8.38 13.28
N LEU A 62 -5.35 -7.22 13.39
CA LEU A 62 -6.23 -6.91 14.52
C LEU A 62 -7.53 -7.74 14.49
N TYR A 63 -8.00 -8.15 13.31
CA TYR A 63 -9.22 -8.95 13.14
C TYR A 63 -8.97 -10.46 12.90
N SER A 64 -7.73 -10.94 13.04
CA SER A 64 -7.41 -12.38 12.96
C SER A 64 -7.21 -12.97 14.35
N PRO A 65 -8.06 -13.91 14.83
CA PRO A 65 -7.96 -14.47 16.18
C PRO A 65 -6.79 -15.44 16.42
N LEU A 66 -5.97 -15.77 15.41
CA LEU A 66 -5.05 -16.93 15.47
C LEU A 66 -3.56 -16.65 15.17
N LEU A 67 -3.12 -15.39 15.00
CA LEU A 67 -1.69 -15.08 14.87
C LEU A 67 -1.20 -14.23 16.04
N GLU A 68 -0.42 -14.85 16.94
CA GLU A 68 0.23 -14.16 18.06
C GLU A 68 1.22 -13.09 17.55
N PRO A 69 1.01 -11.81 17.90
CA PRO A 69 1.64 -10.69 17.21
C PRO A 69 2.96 -10.26 17.90
N SER A 70 3.98 -11.13 17.96
CA SER A 70 5.21 -10.78 18.68
C SER A 70 6.24 -10.00 17.86
N PHE A 71 6.31 -10.19 16.53
CA PHE A 71 7.37 -9.57 15.72
C PHE A 71 6.94 -8.35 14.90
N LEU A 72 5.70 -8.30 14.40
CA LEU A 72 5.28 -7.23 13.49
C LEU A 72 4.87 -5.95 14.22
N VAL A 73 4.26 -6.05 15.41
CA VAL A 73 3.65 -4.88 16.08
C VAL A 73 4.66 -3.84 16.56
N ARG A 74 5.88 -4.25 16.94
CA ARG A 74 6.85 -3.35 17.59
C ARG A 74 7.46 -2.30 16.65
N SER A 75 7.52 -2.59 15.34
CA SER A 75 8.18 -1.68 14.37
C SER A 75 7.27 -0.55 13.88
N PHE A 76 5.93 -0.72 13.92
CA PHE A 76 5.00 0.15 13.19
C PHE A 76 4.23 1.17 14.06
N HIS A 77 4.49 1.23 15.37
CA HIS A 77 3.59 1.87 16.33
C HIS A 77 3.60 3.41 16.38
N LYS A 78 4.54 4.10 15.72
CA LYS A 78 4.61 5.58 15.79
C LYS A 78 3.81 6.31 14.72
N ASN A 79 3.79 5.83 13.48
CA ASN A 79 3.07 6.52 12.39
C ASN A 79 1.62 6.05 12.21
N LEU A 80 1.30 4.85 12.67
CA LEU A 80 -0.01 4.23 12.47
C LEU A 80 -1.11 4.83 13.38
N LEU A 81 -0.79 5.15 14.64
CA LEU A 81 -1.75 5.78 15.55
C LEU A 81 -2.18 7.16 15.02
N ALA A 82 -1.26 7.92 14.41
CA ALA A 82 -1.60 9.21 13.81
C ALA A 82 -2.59 9.08 12.63
N SER A 83 -2.52 8.01 11.84
CA SER A 83 -3.46 7.79 10.71
C SER A 83 -4.82 7.22 11.10
N LEU A 84 -4.96 6.67 12.31
CA LEU A 84 -6.23 6.17 12.84
C LEU A 84 -7.02 7.27 13.57
N TYR A 85 -6.36 8.36 13.94
CA TYR A 85 -6.96 9.59 14.44
C TYR A 85 -6.84 10.68 13.37
N ASP A 86 -7.53 10.49 12.24
CA ASP A 86 -7.77 11.58 11.28
C ASP A 86 -8.89 12.47 11.85
N GLU A 87 -8.51 13.59 12.45
CA GLU A 87 -9.36 14.61 13.08
C GLU A 87 -10.07 15.48 12.02
N ASP A 88 -10.61 14.90 10.94
CA ASP A 88 -11.32 15.64 9.89
C ASP A 88 -12.70 15.00 9.56
N SER A 89 -13.46 14.66 10.60
CA SER A 89 -14.89 14.34 10.47
C SER A 89 -15.75 15.54 10.91
N PRO A 90 -16.31 16.34 9.97
CA PRO A 90 -17.12 17.50 10.30
C PRO A 90 -18.57 17.06 10.56
N LEU A 91 -18.86 16.55 11.76
CA LEU A 91 -20.23 16.38 12.25
C LEU A 91 -20.37 16.83 13.71
N SER A 92 -20.10 18.12 13.94
CA SER A 92 -20.61 18.82 15.12
C SER A 92 -22.11 19.09 14.95
N MET A 93 -22.96 18.17 15.39
CA MET A 93 -24.37 18.47 15.61
C MET A 93 -24.54 19.14 16.98
N HIS A 94 -24.77 20.45 16.91
CA HIS A 94 -25.27 21.37 17.93
C HIS A 94 -25.91 20.70 19.17
N GLN A 95 -25.21 20.73 20.30
CA GLN A 95 -25.86 20.65 21.61
C GLN A 95 -26.26 22.05 22.08
N ASN A 96 -27.56 22.19 22.33
CA ASN A 96 -28.27 23.29 22.96
C ASN A 96 -27.45 24.03 24.03
N LYS A 97 -27.09 25.28 23.76
CA LYS A 97 -27.01 26.32 24.79
C LYS A 97 -28.26 27.18 24.66
N GLN A 98 -29.28 26.90 25.47
CA GLN A 98 -30.28 27.92 25.75
C GLN A 98 -29.57 29.02 26.56
N LEU A 99 -29.35 30.17 25.92
CA LEU A 99 -28.99 31.41 26.58
C LEU A 99 -30.22 32.01 27.24
N THR A 100 -30.09 32.34 28.53
CA THR A 100 -30.91 33.33 29.23
C THR A 100 -30.69 34.73 28.66
N THR A 101 -31.75 35.56 28.76
CA THR A 101 -31.82 37.04 28.68
C THR A 101 -32.59 37.58 27.47
N ALA A 102 -33.84 37.99 27.71
CA ALA A 102 -34.45 39.17 27.10
C ALA A 102 -35.62 39.67 27.96
N VAL A 103 -35.43 40.89 28.49
CA VAL A 103 -36.39 41.90 28.99
C VAL A 103 -37.30 41.55 30.16
#